data_AF-K1UBA0-F1
#
_entry.id   AF-K1UBA0-F1
#
_cell.length_a   1.000
_cell.length_b   1.000
_cell.length_c   1.000
_cell.angle_alpha   90.00
_cell.angle_beta   90.00
_cell.angle_gamma   90.00
#
_symmetry.space_group_name_H-M   'P 1'
#
loop_
_entity.id
_entity.type
_entity.pdbx_description
1 polymer ?
#
loop_
_entity_poly.entity_id
_entity_poly.type
_entity_poly.pdbx_seq_one_letter_code
_entity_poly.pdbx_strand_id
1 'polypeptide(L)'
;MVTGGVMLLILCVLPAGMSRSAWLAAGVSCLCVYAWHMDWTDKFRLLWQQQRQRVVMVVVGGFCVLLLAGYLLFVLKPDSARGRLFMWKITCRAIAEKPLTGYGIHNFAAAYGNAQETYFAAGDYEPWEERVAGSPEYAFNEYLQAAVELGIPWRYVYWLWSCCV
;
A
#
# COMPACT_ATOMS: atom_id res chain seq x y z
N MET A 1 -35.07 -5.46 -16.05
CA MET A 1 -34.98 -6.73 -15.28
C MET A 1 -33.53 -7.14 -14.99
N VAL A 2 -32.56 -6.85 -15.87
CA VAL A 2 -31.14 -7.21 -15.66
C VAL A 2 -30.45 -6.39 -14.57
N THR A 3 -30.77 -5.10 -14.43
CA THR A 3 -30.15 -4.19 -13.43
C THR A 3 -30.46 -4.52 -11.97
N GLY A 4 -31.66 -5.04 -11.69
CA GLY A 4 -32.07 -5.42 -10.33
C GLY A 4 -31.31 -6.66 -9.81
N GLY A 5 -31.04 -7.64 -10.68
CA GLY A 5 -30.28 -8.84 -10.32
C GLY A 5 -28.82 -8.53 -10.01
N VAL A 6 -28.20 -7.59 -10.75
CA VAL A 6 -26.81 -7.17 -10.52
C VAL A 6 -26.66 -6.44 -9.18
N MET A 7 -27.60 -5.57 -8.82
CA MET A 7 -27.61 -4.89 -7.52
C MET A 7 -27.73 -5.88 -6.35
N LEU A 8 -28.59 -6.89 -6.48
CA LEU A 8 -28.79 -7.92 -5.45
C LEU A 8 -27.55 -8.80 -5.26
N LEU A 9 -26.87 -9.17 -6.35
CA LEU A 9 -25.61 -9.92 -6.29
C LEU A 9 -24.48 -9.12 -5.66
N ILE A 10 -24.34 -7.83 -5.98
CA ILE A 10 -23.33 -6.93 -5.37
C ILE A 10 -23.58 -6.78 -3.87
N LEU A 11 -24.84 -6.63 -3.46
CA LEU A 11 -25.25 -6.45 -2.05
C LEU A 11 -25.08 -7.75 -1.23
N CYS A 12 -25.16 -8.92 -1.86
CA CYS A 12 -24.88 -10.21 -1.21
C CYS A 12 -23.38 -10.57 -1.16
N VAL A 13 -22.59 -10.17 -2.17
CA VAL A 13 -21.15 -10.48 -2.25
C VAL A 13 -20.29 -9.52 -1.43
N LEU A 14 -20.67 -8.24 -1.32
CA LEU A 14 -19.92 -7.23 -0.55
C LEU A 14 -19.77 -7.55 0.96
N PRO A 15 -20.82 -8.01 1.67
CA PRO A 15 -20.69 -8.43 3.06
C PRO A 15 -19.91 -9.74 3.23
N ALA A 16 -20.02 -10.66 2.27
CA ALA A 16 -19.34 -11.95 2.29
C ALA A 16 -17.82 -11.82 2.03
N GLY A 17 -17.41 -10.80 1.27
CA GLY A 17 -16.01 -10.59 0.89
C GLY A 17 -15.11 -9.99 1.97
N MET A 18 -15.66 -9.30 3.00
CA MET A 18 -14.90 -8.66 4.12
C MET A 18 -13.66 -7.84 3.69
N SER A 19 -13.54 -7.47 2.41
CA SER A 19 -12.37 -6.84 1.84
C SER A 19 -12.59 -5.34 1.80
N ARG A 20 -11.82 -4.62 2.63
CA ARG A 20 -11.91 -3.16 2.77
C ARG A 20 -11.72 -2.43 1.44
N SER A 21 -10.95 -3.00 0.52
CA SER A 21 -10.74 -2.47 -0.83
C SER A 21 -11.97 -2.63 -1.74
N ALA A 22 -12.79 -3.67 -1.57
CA ALA A 22 -14.01 -3.86 -2.35
C ALA A 22 -15.08 -2.80 -2.03
N TRP A 23 -15.24 -2.46 -0.74
CA TRP A 23 -16.11 -1.37 -0.31
C TRP A 23 -15.65 0.00 -0.82
N LEU A 24 -14.34 0.24 -0.82
CA LEU A 24 -13.77 1.47 -1.40
C LEU A 24 -13.99 1.54 -2.91
N ALA A 25 -13.75 0.44 -3.64
CA ALA A 25 -13.96 0.40 -5.09
C ALA A 25 -15.42 0.62 -5.48
N ALA A 26 -16.36 0.01 -4.74
CA ALA A 26 -17.79 0.22 -4.94
C ALA A 26 -18.23 1.65 -4.60
N GLY A 27 -17.68 2.24 -3.54
CA GLY A 27 -17.93 3.65 -3.18
C GLY A 27 -17.42 4.61 -4.24
N VAL A 28 -16.17 4.42 -4.70
CA VAL A 28 -15.55 5.26 -5.74
C VAL A 28 -16.29 5.15 -7.07
N SER A 29 -16.66 3.94 -7.50
CA SER A 29 -17.40 3.77 -8.76
C SER A 29 -18.79 4.41 -8.71
N CYS A 30 -19.52 4.25 -7.59
CA CYS A 30 -20.81 4.89 -7.39
C CYS A 30 -20.70 6.42 -7.36
N LEU A 31 -19.69 6.96 -6.67
CA LEU A 31 -19.38 8.39 -6.67
C LEU A 31 -19.03 8.92 -8.06
N CYS A 32 -18.24 8.18 -8.85
CA CYS A 32 -17.89 8.57 -10.21
C CYS A 32 -19.13 8.62 -11.13
N VAL A 33 -19.99 7.61 -11.07
CA VAL A 33 -21.25 7.59 -11.86
C VAL A 33 -22.17 8.72 -11.42
N TYR A 34 -22.31 8.95 -10.11
CA TYR A 34 -23.11 10.06 -9.58
C TYR A 34 -22.54 11.44 -9.95
N ALA A 35 -21.22 11.60 -9.91
CA ALA A 35 -20.53 12.83 -10.30
C ALA A 35 -20.72 13.15 -11.79
N TRP A 36 -20.74 12.12 -12.64
CA TRP A 36 -21.03 12.26 -14.08
C TRP A 36 -22.48 12.65 -14.34
N HIS A 37 -23.41 12.10 -13.56
CA HIS A 37 -24.84 12.28 -13.79
C HIS A 37 -25.38 13.64 -13.33
N MET A 38 -24.62 14.39 -12.52
CA MET A 38 -25.11 15.59 -11.82
C MET A 38 -24.34 16.87 -12.15
N ASP A 39 -23.65 16.92 -13.31
CA ASP A 39 -22.83 18.05 -13.78
C ASP A 39 -22.01 18.67 -12.64
N TRP A 40 -21.42 17.80 -11.82
CA TRP A 40 -20.79 18.18 -10.57
C TRP A 40 -19.60 19.10 -10.82
N THR A 41 -18.96 18.95 -11.97
CA THR A 41 -17.89 19.81 -12.48
C THR A 41 -18.32 21.27 -12.58
N ASP A 42 -19.55 21.58 -13.00
CA ASP A 42 -19.99 22.96 -13.19
C ASP A 42 -20.41 23.60 -11.87
N LYS A 43 -21.08 22.85 -10.99
CA LYS A 43 -21.36 23.30 -9.61
C LYS A 43 -20.09 23.46 -8.79
N PHE A 44 -19.13 22.53 -8.91
CA PHE A 44 -17.86 22.59 -8.21
C PHE A 44 -16.99 23.74 -8.75
N ARG A 45 -17.01 23.98 -10.06
CA ARG A 45 -16.37 25.17 -10.68
C ARG A 45 -17.00 26.47 -10.16
N LEU A 46 -18.32 26.52 -10.00
CA LEU A 46 -19.04 27.67 -9.45
C LEU A 46 -18.71 27.91 -7.96
N LEU A 47 -18.72 26.84 -7.15
CA LEU A 47 -18.31 26.87 -5.73
C LEU A 47 -16.83 27.24 -5.57
N TRP A 48 -15.96 26.75 -6.47
CA TRP A 48 -14.54 27.06 -6.50
C TRP A 48 -14.29 28.53 -6.85
N GLN A 49 -15.06 29.12 -7.77
CA GLN A 49 -14.93 30.55 -8.11
C GLN A 49 -15.49 31.47 -7.02
N GLN A 50 -16.62 31.15 -6.42
CA GLN A 50 -17.22 32.02 -5.39
C GLN A 50 -16.60 31.85 -3.99
N GLN A 51 -16.10 30.66 -3.64
CA GLN A 51 -15.68 30.32 -2.27
C GLN A 51 -14.29 29.67 -2.22
N ARG A 52 -13.39 30.05 -3.14
CA ARG A 52 -12.03 29.48 -3.27
C ARG A 52 -11.30 29.35 -1.93
N GLN A 53 -11.35 30.38 -1.09
CA GLN A 53 -10.64 30.38 0.20
C GLN A 53 -11.23 29.36 1.19
N ARG A 54 -12.55 29.20 1.26
CA ARG A 54 -13.18 28.20 2.13
C ARG A 54 -12.87 26.78 1.66
N VAL A 55 -12.93 26.53 0.35
CA VAL A 55 -12.59 25.21 -0.21
C VAL A 55 -11.12 24.88 0.07
N VAL A 56 -10.21 25.84 -0.15
CA VAL A 56 -8.78 25.66 0.17
C VAL A 56 -8.57 25.41 1.67
N MET A 57 -9.23 26.17 2.56
CA MET A 57 -9.12 25.93 4.01
C MET A 57 -9.64 24.56 4.44
N VAL A 58 -10.75 24.08 3.86
CA VAL A 58 -11.29 22.75 4.18
C VAL A 58 -10.36 21.65 3.66
N VAL A 59 -9.82 21.79 2.45
CA VAL A 59 -8.87 20.82 1.88
C VAL A 59 -7.57 20.79 2.67
N VAL A 60 -6.99 21.95 2.95
CA VAL A 60 -5.75 22.07 3.74
C VAL A 60 -5.99 21.59 5.17
N GLY A 61 -7.08 22.00 5.82
CA GLY A 61 -7.43 21.55 7.16
C GLY A 61 -7.67 20.05 7.23
N GLY A 62 -8.40 19.47 6.27
CA GLY A 62 -8.61 18.03 6.16
C GLY A 62 -7.31 17.27 5.94
N PHE A 63 -6.43 17.79 5.08
CA PHE A 63 -5.10 17.21 4.86
C PHE A 63 -4.24 17.28 6.13
N CYS A 64 -4.23 18.40 6.85
CA CYS A 64 -3.52 18.54 8.12
C CYS A 64 -4.05 17.56 9.17
N VAL A 65 -5.38 17.40 9.30
CA VAL A 65 -5.99 16.43 10.24
C VAL A 65 -5.63 15.00 9.85
N LEU A 66 -5.63 14.65 8.57
CA LEU A 66 -5.21 13.34 8.08
C LEU A 66 -3.74 13.06 8.42
N LEU A 67 -2.86 14.04 8.21
CA LEU A 67 -1.44 13.92 8.59
C LEU A 67 -1.28 13.76 10.10
N LEU A 68 -2.03 14.51 10.90
CA LEU A 68 -1.99 14.46 12.36
C LEU A 68 -2.50 13.10 12.88
N ALA A 69 -3.59 12.59 12.31
CA ALA A 69 -4.13 11.27 12.62
C ALA A 69 -3.14 10.15 12.23
N GLY A 70 -2.53 10.25 11.05
CA GLY A 70 -1.47 9.34 10.62
C GLY A 70 -0.26 9.37 11.57
N TYR A 71 0.15 10.56 12.00
CA TYR A 71 1.24 10.75 12.97
C TYR A 71 0.89 10.17 14.35
N LEU A 72 -0.31 10.44 14.89
CA LEU A 72 -0.75 9.86 16.16
C LEU A 72 -0.80 8.32 16.10
N LEU A 73 -1.32 7.76 15.00
CA LEU A 73 -1.33 6.32 14.79
C LEU A 73 0.09 5.74 14.75
N PHE A 74 1.04 6.47 14.18
CA PHE A 74 2.46 6.08 14.16
C PHE A 74 3.07 6.11 15.58
N VAL A 75 2.74 7.12 16.39
CA VAL A 75 3.22 7.27 17.78
C VAL A 75 2.57 6.26 18.74
N LEU A 76 1.35 5.80 18.45
CA LEU A 76 0.63 4.82 19.29
C LEU A 76 1.14 3.38 19.14
N LYS A 77 1.75 3.02 18.00
CA LYS A 77 2.37 1.68 17.78
C LYS A 77 3.74 1.78 17.07
N PRO A 78 4.72 2.47 17.65
CA PRO A 78 6.00 2.76 17.00
C PRO A 78 6.79 1.49 16.72
N ASP A 79 6.73 0.49 17.61
CA ASP A 79 7.54 -0.73 17.49
C ASP A 79 7.11 -1.61 16.29
N SER A 80 5.81 -1.69 16.01
CA SER A 80 5.29 -2.48 14.88
C SER A 80 5.53 -1.83 13.50
N ALA A 81 5.59 -0.50 13.45
CA ALA A 81 5.85 0.25 12.22
C ALA A 81 7.35 0.26 11.92
N ARG A 82 8.19 0.46 12.95
CA ARG A 82 9.64 0.41 12.83
C ARG A 82 10.14 -0.97 12.40
N GLY A 83 9.56 -2.06 12.91
CA GLY A 83 9.88 -3.42 12.45
C GLY A 83 9.62 -3.66 10.97
N ARG A 84 8.50 -3.16 10.46
CA ARG A 84 8.19 -3.27 9.02
C ARG A 84 9.09 -2.40 8.17
N LEU A 85 9.37 -1.17 8.60
CA LEU A 85 10.30 -0.28 7.89
C LEU A 85 11.72 -0.85 7.85
N PHE A 86 12.19 -1.44 8.96
CA PHE A 86 13.49 -2.11 9.02
C PHE A 86 13.52 -3.32 8.09
N MET A 87 12.49 -4.16 8.13
CA MET A 87 12.35 -5.29 7.21
C MET A 87 12.41 -4.84 5.75
N TRP A 88 11.67 -3.77 5.39
CA TRP A 88 11.71 -3.21 4.04
C TRP A 88 13.08 -2.64 3.66
N LYS A 89 13.78 -1.98 4.58
CA LYS A 89 15.14 -1.46 4.35
C LYS A 89 16.12 -2.57 4.01
N ILE A 90 16.14 -3.67 4.79
CA ILE A 90 17.00 -4.83 4.52
C ILE A 90 16.57 -5.54 3.24
N THR A 91 15.26 -5.69 3.02
CA THR A 91 14.70 -6.31 1.81
C THR A 91 15.10 -5.55 0.55
N CYS A 92 15.04 -4.21 0.57
CA CYS A 92 15.50 -3.37 -0.54
C CYS A 92 17.00 -3.49 -0.79
N ARG A 93 17.83 -3.68 0.25
CA ARG A 93 19.26 -3.96 0.08
C ARG A 93 19.49 -5.32 -0.60
N ALA A 94 18.77 -6.36 -0.19
CA ALA A 94 18.82 -7.65 -0.87
C ALA A 94 18.40 -7.52 -2.36
N ILE A 95 17.33 -6.78 -2.65
CA ILE A 95 16.91 -6.50 -4.04
C ILE A 95 18.02 -5.75 -4.81
N ALA A 96 18.71 -4.80 -4.18
CA ALA A 96 19.79 -4.04 -4.82
C ALA A 96 21.01 -4.90 -5.17
N GLU A 97 21.27 -5.97 -4.41
CA GLU A 97 22.35 -6.93 -4.71
C GLU A 97 22.03 -7.79 -5.93
N LYS A 98 20.79 -8.25 -6.09
CA LYS A 98 20.35 -9.09 -7.23
C LYS A 98 19.02 -8.63 -7.83
N PRO A 99 18.98 -7.45 -8.48
CA PRO A 99 17.71 -6.84 -8.92
C PRO A 99 17.05 -7.57 -10.10
N LEU A 100 17.83 -8.27 -10.93
CA LEU A 100 17.35 -8.87 -12.18
C LEU A 100 16.99 -10.35 -12.06
N THR A 101 17.77 -11.12 -11.31
CA THR A 101 17.61 -12.58 -11.20
C THR A 101 16.84 -13.02 -9.95
N GLY A 102 16.75 -12.15 -8.93
CA GLY A 102 16.28 -12.55 -7.61
C GLY A 102 17.17 -13.61 -6.96
N TYR A 103 16.68 -14.20 -5.87
CA TYR A 103 17.36 -15.24 -5.08
C TYR A 103 16.72 -16.62 -5.24
N GLY A 104 15.66 -16.77 -6.04
CA GLY A 104 14.90 -17.99 -6.22
C GLY A 104 13.66 -18.09 -5.32
N ILE A 105 12.66 -18.84 -5.77
CA ILE A 105 11.40 -19.06 -5.04
C ILE A 105 11.69 -19.73 -3.69
N HIS A 106 11.01 -19.28 -2.63
CA HIS A 106 11.19 -19.73 -1.24
C HIS A 106 12.56 -19.41 -0.60
N ASN A 107 13.42 -18.64 -1.26
CA ASN A 107 14.74 -18.30 -0.73
C ASN A 107 14.78 -16.94 0.00
N PHE A 108 13.60 -16.38 0.31
CA PHE A 108 13.47 -15.07 0.96
C PHE A 108 14.22 -15.00 2.30
N ALA A 109 14.02 -15.98 3.19
CA ALA A 109 14.66 -16.00 4.51
C ALA A 109 16.20 -15.99 4.43
N ALA A 110 16.76 -16.75 3.47
CA ALA A 110 18.21 -16.80 3.26
C ALA A 110 18.75 -15.49 2.65
N ALA A 111 18.05 -14.93 1.66
CA ALA A 111 18.43 -13.65 1.04
C ALA A 111 18.36 -12.50 2.04
N TYR A 112 17.29 -12.46 2.84
CA TYR A 112 17.08 -11.46 3.89
C TYR A 112 18.14 -11.60 4.98
N GLY A 113 18.40 -12.82 5.48
CA GLY A 113 19.39 -13.07 6.51
C GLY A 113 20.80 -12.68 6.10
N ASN A 114 21.20 -12.97 4.86
CA ASN A 114 22.50 -12.57 4.31
C ASN A 114 22.64 -11.05 4.19
N ALA A 115 21.61 -10.36 3.67
CA ALA A 115 21.59 -8.90 3.61
C ALA A 115 21.59 -8.25 5.01
N GLN A 116 20.94 -8.88 5.99
CA GLN A 116 20.92 -8.44 7.38
C GLN A 116 22.28 -8.62 8.05
N GLU A 117 22.95 -9.77 7.84
CA GLU A 117 24.29 -10.03 8.34
C GLU A 117 25.29 -9.01 7.78
N THR A 118 25.25 -8.78 6.47
CA THR A 118 26.09 -7.79 5.79
C THR A 118 25.81 -6.37 6.31
N TYR A 119 24.54 -6.05 6.63
CA TYR A 119 24.16 -4.77 7.23
C TYR A 119 24.78 -4.55 8.61
N PHE A 120 24.68 -5.54 9.50
CA PHE A 120 25.23 -5.44 10.85
C PHE A 120 26.76 -5.53 10.87
N ALA A 121 27.35 -6.28 9.95
CA ALA A 121 28.80 -6.36 9.78
C ALA A 121 29.44 -5.02 9.37
N ALA A 122 28.69 -4.15 8.69
CA ALA A 122 29.15 -2.81 8.31
C ALA A 122 29.29 -1.84 9.50
N GLY A 123 28.67 -2.13 10.65
CA GLY A 123 28.80 -1.33 11.88
C GLY A 123 28.04 0.01 11.90
N ASP A 124 27.51 0.48 10.78
CA ASP A 124 26.75 1.75 10.65
C ASP A 124 25.24 1.58 10.97
N TYR A 125 24.91 0.96 12.10
CA TYR A 125 23.51 0.72 12.51
C TYR A 125 23.15 1.40 13.82
N GLU A 126 21.86 1.71 13.98
CA GLU A 126 21.35 2.34 15.19
C GLU A 126 20.99 1.28 16.27
N PRO A 127 21.14 1.58 17.57
CA PRO A 127 20.84 0.61 18.65
C PRO A 127 19.39 0.10 18.68
N TRP A 128 18.46 0.85 18.08
CA TRP A 128 17.07 0.41 17.97
C TRP A 128 16.85 -0.61 16.83
N GLU A 129 17.72 -0.63 15.81
CA GLU A 129 17.67 -1.59 14.69
C GLU A 129 18.03 -3.00 15.15
N GLU A 130 18.99 -3.12 16.08
CA GLU A 130 19.37 -4.40 16.70
C GLU A 130 18.21 -4.99 17.53
N ARG A 131 17.48 -4.16 18.28
CA ARG A 131 16.31 -4.63 19.07
C ARG A 131 15.15 -5.13 18.22
N VAL A 132 15.09 -4.70 16.97
CA VAL A 132 14.00 -5.00 16.03
C VAL A 132 14.43 -6.05 14.99
N ALA A 133 15.72 -6.41 14.99
CA ALA A 133 16.27 -7.48 14.19
C ALA A 133 15.60 -8.81 14.55
N GLY A 134 15.00 -9.43 13.54
CA GLY A 134 14.47 -10.79 13.62
C GLY A 134 14.64 -11.50 12.28
N SER A 135 14.32 -12.80 12.25
CA SER A 135 14.41 -13.65 11.06
C SER A 135 13.00 -13.95 10.52
N PRO A 136 12.36 -13.03 9.77
CA PRO A 136 11.07 -13.29 9.16
C PRO A 136 11.20 -14.34 8.05
N GLU A 137 10.36 -15.38 8.09
CA GLU A 137 10.25 -16.33 6.97
C GLU A 137 9.53 -15.72 5.75
N TYR A 138 8.77 -14.64 5.96
CA TYR A 138 7.96 -13.97 4.93
C TYR A 138 8.01 -12.45 5.07
N ALA A 139 8.01 -11.71 3.95
CA ALA A 139 8.13 -10.24 3.91
C ALA A 139 6.87 -9.48 4.38
N PHE A 140 5.80 -10.20 4.76
CA PHE A 140 4.44 -9.66 5.02
C PHE A 140 3.89 -8.75 3.90
N ASN A 141 4.52 -8.78 2.73
CA ASN A 141 4.19 -8.01 1.55
C ASN A 141 4.60 -8.83 0.33
N GLU A 142 3.60 -9.33 -0.39
CA GLU A 142 3.74 -10.21 -1.55
C GLU A 142 4.58 -9.55 -2.66
N TYR A 143 4.51 -8.23 -2.82
CA TYR A 143 5.30 -7.50 -3.82
C TYR A 143 6.78 -7.47 -3.48
N LEU A 144 7.12 -7.32 -2.20
CA LEU A 144 8.51 -7.33 -1.73
C LEU A 144 9.09 -8.74 -1.78
N GLN A 145 8.30 -9.74 -1.41
CA GLN A 145 8.70 -11.14 -1.51
C GLN A 145 8.94 -11.54 -2.98
N ALA A 146 8.01 -11.20 -3.88
CA ALA A 146 8.18 -11.46 -5.31
C ALA A 146 9.41 -10.75 -5.89
N ALA A 147 9.71 -9.52 -5.44
CA ALA A 147 10.88 -8.78 -5.90
C ALA A 147 12.21 -9.41 -5.45
N VAL A 148 12.27 -9.96 -4.23
CA VAL A 148 13.46 -10.70 -3.76
C VAL A 148 13.60 -12.05 -4.44
N GLU A 149 12.51 -12.81 -4.56
CA GLU A 149 12.56 -14.18 -5.07
C GLU A 149 12.77 -14.24 -6.59
N LEU A 150 12.08 -13.36 -7.33
CA LEU A 150 11.99 -13.43 -8.80
C LEU A 150 12.66 -12.24 -9.51
N GLY A 151 13.03 -11.19 -8.77
CA GLY A 151 13.61 -9.97 -9.33
C GLY A 151 12.58 -8.95 -9.83
N ILE A 152 13.04 -7.73 -10.07
CA ILE A 152 12.24 -6.58 -10.53
C ILE A 152 11.57 -6.82 -11.90
N PRO A 153 12.25 -7.40 -12.92
CA PRO A 153 11.62 -7.61 -14.23
C PRO A 153 10.43 -8.56 -14.16
N TRP A 154 10.53 -9.60 -13.33
CA TRP A 154 9.47 -10.60 -13.21
C TRP A 154 8.27 -10.08 -12.43
N ARG A 155 8.46 -9.15 -11.50
CA ARG A 155 7.37 -8.41 -10.84
C ARG A 155 6.46 -7.70 -11.86
N TYR A 156 7.02 -7.11 -12.92
CA TYR A 156 6.20 -6.48 -13.98
C TYR A 156 5.41 -7.51 -14.78
N VAL A 157 6.00 -8.67 -15.07
CA VAL A 157 5.32 -9.78 -15.77
C VAL A 157 4.18 -10.34 -14.94
N TYR A 158 4.40 -10.56 -13.63
CA TYR A 158 3.36 -11.01 -12.71
C TYR A 158 2.22 -9.98 -12.59
N TRP A 159 2.56 -8.70 -12.51
CA TRP A 159 1.57 -7.62 -12.46
C TRP A 159 0.75 -7.53 -13.75
N LEU A 160 1.39 -7.65 -14.91
CA LEU A 160 0.73 -7.75 -16.22
C LEU A 160 -0.20 -8.97 -16.30
N TRP A 161 0.24 -10.13 -15.79
CA TRP A 161 -0.58 -11.34 -15.79
C TRP A 161 -1.81 -11.21 -14.87
N SER A 162 -1.65 -10.67 -13.66
CA SER A 162 -2.77 -10.43 -12.73
C SER A 162 -3.72 -9.30 -13.18
N CYS A 163 -3.28 -8.38 -14.03
CA CYS A 163 -4.18 -7.41 -14.67
C CYS A 163 -4.96 -7.97 -15.86
N CYS A 164 -4.51 -9.10 -16.44
CA CYS A 164 -5.13 -9.74 -17.59
C CYS A 164 -6.08 -10.91 -17.26
N VAL A 165 -6.15 -11.33 -15.99
CA VAL A 165 -7.07 -12.37 -15.47
C VAL A 165 -8.11 -11.73 -14.57
#